data_AF-A0A2D6TMZ0-F1
#
_entry.id   AF-A0A2D6TMZ0-F1
#
_cell.length_a   1.000
_cell.length_b   1.000
_cell.length_c   1.000
_cell.angle_alpha   90.00
_cell.angle_beta   90.00
_cell.angle_gamma   90.00
#
_symmetry.space_group_name_H-M   'P 1'
#
loop_
_entity.id
_entity.type
_entity.pdbx_description
1 polymer ?
#
loop_
_entity_poly.entity_id
_entity_poly.type
_entity_poly.pdbx_seq_one_letter_code
_entity_poly.pdbx_strand_id
1 'polypeptide(L)' 'MAKKGSKVLNFVAWLTGVIVSLSVGFAMVGGTLGLPVWLGGATVAMVAGWIVIITTVIGVVMALMNQ' A
#
# COMPACT_ATOMS: atom_id res chain seq x y z
N MET A 1 -10.98 -22.18 -5.66
CA MET A 1 -11.65 -20.87 -5.41
C MET A 1 -11.07 -19.83 -6.37
N ALA A 2 -11.87 -18.82 -6.71
CA ALA A 2 -11.71 -17.82 -7.79
C ALA A 2 -12.07 -18.31 -9.20
N LYS A 3 -13.38 -18.31 -9.52
CA LYS A 3 -13.87 -18.24 -10.89
C LYS A 3 -13.27 -16.99 -11.54
N LYS A 4 -12.52 -17.20 -12.63
CA LYS A 4 -12.06 -16.23 -13.65
C LYS A 4 -12.81 -14.88 -13.58
N GLY A 5 -12.31 -13.97 -12.74
CA GLY A 5 -12.80 -12.59 -12.71
C GLY A 5 -12.51 -11.94 -14.07
N SER A 6 -13.41 -11.07 -14.53
CA SER A 6 -13.16 -10.22 -15.69
C SER A 6 -11.80 -9.51 -15.53
N LYS A 7 -11.02 -9.39 -16.61
CA LYS A 7 -9.73 -8.65 -16.63
C LYS A 7 -9.87 -7.26 -16.01
N VAL A 8 -11.02 -6.63 -16.22
CA VAL A 8 -11.38 -5.32 -15.66
C VAL A 8 -11.57 -5.39 -14.15
N LEU A 9 -12.26 -6.40 -13.62
CA LEU A 9 -12.46 -6.56 -12.18
C LEU A 9 -11.13 -6.79 -11.45
N ASN A 10 -10.24 -7.60 -12.04
CA ASN A 10 -8.90 -7.81 -11.48
C ASN A 10 -8.06 -6.51 -11.50
N PHE A 11 -8.15 -5.73 -12.58
CA PHE A 11 -7.48 -4.43 -12.65
C PHE A 11 -7.99 -3.44 -11.60
N VAL A 12 -9.32 -3.33 -11.43
CA VAL A 12 -9.93 -2.45 -10.44
C VAL A 12 -9.54 -2.88 -9.01
N ALA A 13 -9.54 -4.17 -8.71
CA ALA A 13 -9.12 -4.69 -7.42
C ALA A 13 -7.64 -4.38 -7.14
N TRP A 14 -6.76 -4.57 -8.12
CA TRP A 14 -5.34 -4.22 -8.02
C TRP A 14 -5.15 -2.72 -7.78
N LEU A 15 -5.78 -1.87 -8.61
CA LEU A 15 -5.66 -0.42 -8.50
C LEU A 15 -6.18 0.10 -7.16
N THR A 16 -7.29 -0.45 -6.66
CA THR A 16 -7.82 -0.13 -5.34
C THR A 16 -6.81 -0.49 -4.24
N GLY A 17 -6.18 -1.66 -4.33
CA GLY A 17 -5.14 -2.08 -3.40
C GLY A 17 -3.93 -1.15 -3.38
N VAL A 18 -3.50 -0.67 -4.55
CA VAL A 18 -2.42 0.33 -4.69
C VAL A 18 -2.80 1.64 -4.01
N ILE A 19 -3.98 2.18 -4.30
CA ILE A 19 -4.45 3.45 -3.74
C ILE A 19 -4.56 3.37 -2.21
N VAL A 20 -5.14 2.29 -1.69
CA VAL A 20 -5.26 2.09 -0.23
C VAL A 20 -3.89 1.98 0.41
N SER A 21 -2.95 1.22 -0.17
CA SER A 21 -1.59 1.06 0.39
C SER A 21 -0.83 2.38 0.43
N LEU A 22 -0.88 3.18 -0.64
CA LEU A 22 -0.27 4.51 -0.66
C LEU A 22 -0.93 5.45 0.35
N SER A 23 -2.26 5.43 0.44
CA SER A 23 -3.01 6.27 1.38
C SER A 23 -2.61 5.98 2.83
N VAL A 24 -2.51 4.69 3.20
CA VAL A 24 -2.08 4.28 4.54
C VAL A 24 -0.60 4.65 4.77
N GLY A 25 0.27 4.42 3.79
CA GLY A 25 1.68 4.80 3.86
C GLY A 25 1.87 6.30 4.13
N PHE A 26 1.22 7.16 3.35
CA PHE A 26 1.28 8.61 3.54
C PHE A 26 0.63 9.05 4.85
N ALA A 27 -0.47 8.43 5.26
CA ALA A 27 -1.11 8.74 6.54
C ALA A 27 -0.20 8.39 7.75
N MET A 28 0.59 7.32 7.65
CA MET A 28 1.57 6.95 8.66
C MET A 28 2.78 7.91 8.70
N VAL A 29 3.28 8.34 7.54
CA VAL A 29 4.37 9.33 7.47
C VAL A 29 3.92 10.71 7.95
N GLY A 30 2.70 11.13 7.58
CA GLY A 30 2.13 12.42 7.95
C GLY A 30 1.67 12.53 9.41
N GLY A 31 1.74 11.45 10.19
CA GLY A 31 1.28 11.41 11.58
C GLY A 31 -0.24 11.39 11.76
N THR A 32 -1.01 11.38 10.66
CA THR A 32 -2.47 11.22 10.67
C THR A 32 -2.88 9.84 11.20
N LEU A 33 -2.06 8.83 10.95
CA LEU A 33 -2.29 7.44 11.36
C LEU A 33 -1.09 6.93 12.15
N GLY A 34 -1.21 6.94 13.47
CA GLY A 34 -0.17 6.46 14.38
C GLY A 34 -0.26 4.98 14.67
N LEU A 35 0.86 4.38 15.09
CA LEU A 35 0.85 3.06 15.71
C LEU A 35 0.76 3.21 17.24
N PRO A 36 0.08 2.27 17.91
CA PRO A 36 0.05 2.26 19.37
C PRO A 36 1.46 2.06 19.94
N VAL A 37 1.68 2.53 21.17
CA VAL A 37 3.01 2.59 21.81
C VAL A 37 3.69 1.21 21.87
N TRP A 38 2.91 0.13 22.05
CA TRP A 38 3.43 -1.24 22.07
C TRP A 38 3.95 -1.74 20.72
N LEU A 39 3.57 -1.11 19.61
CA LEU A 39 4.07 -1.38 18.25
C LEU A 39 5.22 -0.43 17.85
N GLY A 40 5.73 0.39 18.77
CA GLY A 40 6.84 1.31 18.51
C GLY A 40 6.42 2.75 18.19
N GLY A 41 5.15 3.09 18.39
CA GLY A 41 4.68 4.46 18.40
C GLY A 41 4.91 5.22 17.09
N ALA A 42 5.12 6.54 17.19
CA ALA A 42 5.23 7.43 16.03
C ALA A 42 6.45 7.15 15.15
N THR A 43 7.59 6.77 15.75
CA THR A 43 8.83 6.53 15.00
C THR A 43 8.70 5.31 14.10
N VAL A 44 8.18 4.20 14.63
CA VAL A 44 8.00 2.97 13.84
C VAL A 44 6.89 3.16 12.79
N ALA A 45 5.83 3.90 13.11
CA ALA A 45 4.80 4.25 12.13
C ALA A 45 5.39 5.00 10.93
N MET A 46 6.22 6.01 11.16
CA MET A 46 6.87 6.77 10.10
C MET A 46 7.77 5.90 9.21
N VAL A 47 8.59 5.05 9.82
CA VAL A 47 9.48 4.13 9.07
C VAL A 47 8.66 3.12 8.26
N ALA A 48 7.63 2.52 8.88
CA ALA A 48 6.72 1.60 8.19
C ALA A 48 5.99 2.28 7.02
N GLY A 49 5.56 3.53 7.21
CA GLY A 49 4.96 4.35 6.15
C GLY A 49 5.85 4.49 4.93
N TRP A 50 7.12 4.87 5.14
CA TRP A 50 8.10 4.96 4.05
C TRP A 50 8.36 3.62 3.35
N ILE A 51 8.45 2.52 4.11
CA ILE A 51 8.61 1.17 3.54
C ILE A 51 7.43 0.83 2.64
N VAL A 52 6.19 1.08 3.11
CA VAL A 52 4.97 0.80 2.33
C VAL A 52 4.94 1.64 1.05
N ILE A 53 5.25 2.93 1.12
CA ILE A 53 5.28 3.82 -0.05
C ILE A 53 6.28 3.29 -1.09
N ILE A 54 7.52 3.03 -0.68
CA ILE A 54 8.59 2.59 -1.60
C ILE A 54 8.24 1.24 -2.24
N THR A 55 7.83 0.26 -1.43
CA THR A 55 7.48 -1.07 -1.93
C THR A 55 6.25 -1.05 -2.83
N THR A 56 5.26 -0.20 -2.54
CA THR A 56 4.08 -0.03 -3.41
C THR A 56 4.47 0.61 -4.74
N VAL A 57 5.30 1.66 -4.72
CA VAL A 57 5.79 2.31 -5.97
C VAL A 57 6.55 1.31 -6.83
N ILE A 58 7.49 0.56 -6.24
CA ILE A 58 8.24 -0.48 -6.96
C ILE A 58 7.28 -1.53 -7.52
N GLY A 59 6.32 -1.99 -6.71
CA GLY A 59 5.32 -2.98 -7.14
C GLY A 59 4.46 -2.49 -8.30
N VAL A 60 4.07 -1.20 -8.30
CA VAL A 60 3.34 -0.59 -9.42
C VAL A 60 4.20 -0.51 -10.67
N VAL A 61 5.45 -0.04 -10.56
CA VAL A 61 6.38 0.04 -11.69
C VAL A 61 6.60 -1.35 -12.31
N MET A 62 6.88 -2.36 -11.49
CA MET A 62 7.04 -3.73 -11.95
C MET A 62 5.77 -4.28 -12.59
N ALA A 63 4.60 -4.02 -12.00
CA ALA A 63 3.33 -4.47 -12.55
C ALA A 63 3.04 -3.82 -13.92
N LEU A 64 3.42 -2.56 -14.12
CA LEU A 64 3.27 -1.87 -15.41
C LEU A 64 4.28 -2.35 -16.44
N MET A 65 5.52 -2.67 -16.04
CA MET A 65 6.54 -3.24 -16.94
C MET A 65 6.23 -4.66 -17.38
N ASN A 66 5.52 -5.42 -16.53
CA ASN A 66 5.22 -6.83 -16.74
C ASN A 66 3.73 -7.10 -17.06
N GLN A 67 2.96 -6.05 -17.38
CA GLN A 67 1.62 -6.13 -17.96
C GLN A 67 1.69 -6.34 -19.46
#